data_AF-A0A5D2QIA9-F1
#
_entry.id   AF-A0A5D2QIA9-F1
#
_cell.length_a   1.000
_cell.length_b   1.000
_cell.length_c   1.000
_cell.angle_alpha   90.00
_cell.angle_beta   90.00
_cell.angle_gamma   90.00
#
_symmetry.space_group_name_H-M   'P 1'
#
loop_
_entity.id
_entity.type
_entity.pdbx_description
1 polymer ?
#
loop_
_entity_poly.entity_id
_entity_poly.type
_entity_poly.pdbx_seq_one_letter_code
_entity_poly.pdbx_strand_id
1 'polypeptide(L)'
;MAALSGLCSSSPSLKLKHDRVVIPLFRKYSLAFRTRSNSCSKLSVSGEVSADLSKTNSVGVLKKAKQGGLEKDPKALWRRYVDWLYQHKELGLYLDVSRIGFSDEFVAEMEPRFHAAFQAIEDLEKGAIANPDEGRMVGHYWLRNAKLAPKPFLQVQIEKTLDAICKFADDVISGKIKPPSSPEGRFTQILSVGIGGSALGPQFVAEALAPDNPPLKIRFIDNTDPGGIDHQIAQLGPELASTLVIVISKSGGTPETRNGLLEVQKAFREAGLDFSKQGVAITQENSLLDNTARIEGWVARFPMFDWVGGRTSEMSAVGLLPAALQGIDIREMLVGASMMDNATRSSVLKDNPAALLALCWYWACDGVGSKDMVILPYKDSLLLFSRYLQQLVMESLGKEFDLDGNRVNQGISVYGNKGSTDQHAYIQQLREGVHNFFVTFIEVLRDRPPGHDWELEPGVTCGDYLFGMLQGTRSALYANDRESVTVTVQEVTPRSVGALVALYERAVGLYASLVNINAYHQPGVEAGKKAAGEVLALQKRVLAVLNEASCKDPVEPLTLEEVAERCHAPEDIEMIYKIIEHMAANDRALIAEGDCGSPNSLKVFLGECNLDELYA
;
A
#
# COMPACT_ATOMS: atom_id res chain seq x y z
N MET A 1 11.59 -59.73 -2.78
CA MET A 1 11.15 -61.03 -2.23
C MET A 1 9.81 -60.80 -1.53
N ALA A 2 8.73 -61.52 -1.80
CA ALA A 2 8.46 -62.52 -2.85
C ALA A 2 7.41 -61.92 -3.84
N ALA A 3 7.52 -61.99 -5.18
CA ALA A 3 7.76 -63.12 -6.10
C ALA A 3 6.48 -63.96 -6.35
N LEU A 4 6.06 -64.32 -7.57
CA LEU A 4 6.50 -64.08 -8.98
C LEU A 4 5.23 -64.25 -9.90
N SER A 5 5.17 -63.93 -11.21
CA SER A 5 6.14 -63.49 -12.23
C SER A 5 5.62 -62.24 -12.99
N GLY A 6 5.86 -61.86 -14.27
CA GLY A 6 6.36 -62.49 -15.52
C GLY A 6 5.23 -62.66 -16.55
N LEU A 7 5.40 -62.54 -17.88
CA LEU A 7 6.53 -62.33 -18.82
C LEU A 7 6.01 -61.41 -19.97
N CYS A 8 6.72 -60.88 -20.98
CA CYS A 8 8.07 -61.03 -21.58
C CYS A 8 8.81 -59.65 -21.57
N SER A 9 10.01 -59.36 -22.13
CA SER A 9 10.89 -59.84 -23.24
C SER A 9 10.45 -59.40 -24.66
N SER A 10 11.30 -58.88 -25.56
CA SER A 10 12.78 -58.91 -25.65
C SER A 10 13.45 -57.66 -26.27
N SER A 11 14.76 -57.45 -26.04
CA SER A 11 15.62 -56.45 -26.73
C SER A 11 16.09 -56.92 -28.12
N PRO A 12 16.77 -56.06 -28.92
CA PRO A 12 18.25 -56.03 -28.87
C PRO A 12 18.86 -54.61 -28.92
N SER A 13 20.20 -54.50 -28.88
CA SER A 13 20.98 -53.26 -28.68
C SER A 13 22.10 -53.08 -29.71
N LEU A 14 22.59 -51.85 -29.92
CA LEU A 14 23.92 -51.55 -30.52
C LEU A 14 24.35 -50.05 -30.36
N LYS A 15 25.44 -49.80 -29.61
CA LYS A 15 26.63 -48.92 -29.88
C LYS A 15 26.45 -47.50 -30.51
N LEU A 16 27.23 -46.44 -30.18
CA LEU A 16 28.62 -46.31 -29.66
C LEU A 16 28.92 -44.88 -29.09
N LYS A 17 29.93 -44.76 -28.21
CA LYS A 17 30.82 -43.58 -27.89
C LYS A 17 30.26 -42.17 -27.58
N HIS A 18 30.69 -41.63 -26.42
CA HIS A 18 31.86 -40.73 -26.38
C HIS A 18 32.55 -40.73 -25.00
N ASP A 19 33.83 -40.37 -24.95
CA ASP A 19 34.71 -40.49 -23.78
C ASP A 19 34.58 -39.35 -22.76
N ARG A 20 34.89 -39.64 -21.48
CA ARG A 20 35.12 -38.63 -20.42
C ARG A 20 36.52 -38.79 -19.83
N VAL A 21 37.30 -37.71 -19.85
CA VAL A 21 38.60 -37.60 -19.16
C VAL A 21 38.37 -37.15 -17.71
N VAL A 22 39.17 -37.67 -16.78
CA VAL A 22 39.09 -37.39 -15.33
C VAL A 22 40.20 -36.44 -14.90
N ILE A 23 39.88 -35.47 -14.03
CA ILE A 23 40.83 -34.57 -13.36
C ILE A 23 40.56 -34.64 -11.83
N PRO A 24 41.59 -34.72 -10.97
CA PRO A 24 41.43 -35.21 -9.58
C PRO A 24 41.16 -34.13 -8.52
N LEU A 25 40.63 -34.57 -7.37
CA LEU A 25 40.44 -33.75 -6.16
C LEU A 25 41.78 -33.27 -5.58
N PHE A 26 41.80 -32.04 -5.04
CA PHE A 26 42.96 -31.47 -4.36
C PHE A 26 42.89 -31.51 -2.82
N ARG A 27 44.10 -31.58 -2.24
CA ARG A 27 44.48 -31.74 -0.83
C ARG A 27 43.66 -30.97 0.22
N LYS A 28 43.45 -31.63 1.36
CA LYS A 28 43.36 -30.96 2.68
C LYS A 28 44.70 -30.30 3.02
N TYR A 29 44.66 -29.09 3.57
CA TYR A 29 45.76 -28.51 4.35
C TYR A 29 45.35 -28.37 5.81
N SER A 30 46.30 -28.60 6.73
CA SER A 30 46.13 -28.48 8.17
C SER A 30 46.96 -27.32 8.69
N LEU A 31 46.33 -26.37 9.36
CA LEU A 31 47.00 -25.30 10.11
C LEU A 31 46.48 -25.30 11.55
N ALA A 32 47.37 -25.65 12.48
CA ALA A 32 47.05 -25.72 13.89
C ALA A 32 47.16 -24.32 14.55
N PHE A 33 46.08 -23.86 15.17
CA PHE A 33 46.12 -22.64 15.98
C PHE A 33 46.71 -22.90 17.37
N ARG A 34 47.62 -22.03 17.80
CA ARG A 34 48.22 -22.08 19.14
C ARG A 34 47.21 -21.63 20.20
N THR A 35 47.07 -22.40 21.27
CA THR A 35 46.44 -21.93 22.51
C THR A 35 47.29 -20.82 23.14
N ARG A 36 46.69 -19.65 23.36
CA ARG A 36 47.22 -18.62 24.26
C ARG A 36 46.21 -18.40 25.38
N SER A 37 46.63 -18.65 26.61
CA SER A 37 45.94 -18.18 27.81
C SER A 37 46.05 -16.66 27.91
N ASN A 38 44.96 -15.98 28.23
CA ASN A 38 44.97 -14.77 29.06
C ASN A 38 43.58 -14.49 29.62
N SER A 39 43.53 -13.78 30.75
CA SER A 39 42.31 -13.44 31.48
C SER A 39 41.44 -12.44 30.73
N CYS A 40 40.14 -12.74 30.60
CA CYS A 40 39.13 -11.78 30.18
C CYS A 40 38.53 -11.10 31.43
N SER A 41 38.74 -9.79 31.58
CA SER A 41 38.11 -8.96 32.60
C SER A 41 36.67 -8.60 32.21
N LYS A 42 35.79 -8.45 33.19
CA LYS A 42 34.42 -7.94 32.96
C LYS A 42 34.48 -6.48 32.51
N LEU A 43 34.01 -6.20 31.31
CA LEU A 43 33.69 -4.84 30.85
C LEU A 43 32.33 -4.87 30.14
N SER A 44 31.28 -4.56 30.90
CA SER A 44 29.94 -4.28 30.37
C SER A 44 29.89 -2.84 29.86
N VAL A 45 29.78 -2.65 28.55
CA VAL A 45 29.61 -1.32 27.95
C VAL A 45 28.12 -1.06 27.71
N SER A 46 27.41 -0.75 28.79
CA SER A 46 26.09 -0.11 28.72
C SER A 46 26.29 1.40 28.63
N GLY A 47 26.17 1.96 27.42
CA GLY A 47 26.26 3.40 27.22
C GLY A 47 25.04 4.13 27.77
N GLU A 48 25.20 4.84 28.88
CA GLU A 48 24.17 5.75 29.39
C GLU A 48 24.05 6.97 28.45
N VAL A 49 22.96 7.04 27.69
CA VAL A 49 22.62 8.25 26.93
C VAL A 49 22.05 9.28 27.91
N SER A 50 22.72 10.42 28.05
CA SER A 50 22.39 11.43 29.07
C SER A 50 20.98 12.00 28.88
N ALA A 51 20.12 11.81 29.89
CA ALA A 51 18.73 12.24 29.88
C ALA A 51 18.56 13.70 30.33
N ASP A 52 19.18 14.65 29.62
CA ASP A 52 19.14 16.08 29.98
C ASP A 52 18.99 17.00 28.75
N LEU A 53 17.82 16.97 28.11
CA LEU A 53 17.41 17.95 27.08
C LEU A 53 15.88 18.02 26.88
N SER A 54 15.11 18.21 27.97
CA SER A 54 13.66 18.45 27.89
C SER A 54 13.12 19.37 28.99
N LYS A 55 13.45 20.67 28.92
CA LYS A 55 12.95 21.72 29.84
C LYS A 55 12.51 23.00 29.10
N THR A 56 11.56 22.86 28.18
CA THR A 56 10.78 23.99 27.66
C THR A 56 9.39 23.52 27.24
N ASN A 57 8.36 24.19 27.77
CA ASN A 57 6.96 24.24 27.31
C ASN A 57 6.37 22.98 26.66
N SER A 58 5.95 22.02 27.48
CA SER A 58 5.11 20.91 27.03
C SER A 58 3.62 21.31 26.98
N VAL A 59 2.97 21.10 25.83
CA VAL A 59 1.53 20.78 25.80
C VAL A 59 1.25 19.62 26.77
N GLY A 60 0.09 19.62 27.43
CA GLY A 60 -0.20 18.76 28.58
C GLY A 60 -0.25 17.25 28.30
N VAL A 61 0.91 16.60 28.16
CA VAL A 61 1.02 15.14 28.12
C VAL A 61 0.54 14.58 29.47
N LEU A 62 -0.52 13.78 29.43
CA LEU A 62 -1.11 13.10 30.60
C LEU A 62 -0.17 12.01 31.15
N LYS A 63 0.94 12.42 31.80
CA LYS A 63 1.91 11.54 32.47
C LYS A 63 1.41 10.94 33.80
N LYS A 64 0.14 10.56 33.88
CA LYS A 64 -0.25 9.46 34.76
C LYS A 64 0.29 8.18 34.14
N ALA A 65 1.02 7.38 34.91
CA ALA A 65 1.33 6.01 34.47
C ALA A 65 0.02 5.24 34.29
N LYS A 66 -0.07 4.36 33.29
CA LYS A 66 -1.22 3.47 33.07
C LYS A 66 -1.47 2.64 34.33
N GLN A 67 -2.48 3.01 35.12
CA GLN A 67 -2.86 2.32 36.35
C GLN A 67 -3.93 1.28 36.00
N GLY A 68 -3.52 0.02 35.99
CA GLY A 68 -4.30 -1.10 35.49
C GLY A 68 -3.64 -1.75 34.28
N GLY A 69 -3.50 -3.08 34.33
CA GLY A 69 -3.26 -3.88 33.14
C GLY A 69 -4.59 -4.24 32.47
N LEU A 70 -4.54 -5.16 31.50
CA LEU A 70 -5.76 -5.76 30.96
C LEU A 70 -6.52 -6.49 32.06
N GLU A 71 -7.82 -6.20 32.23
CA GLU A 71 -8.72 -6.91 33.15
C GLU A 71 -8.65 -8.43 32.89
N LYS A 72 -8.47 -9.21 33.95
CA LYS A 72 -8.27 -10.67 33.92
C LYS A 72 -9.40 -11.48 34.55
N ASP A 73 -10.23 -10.91 35.42
CA ASP A 73 -11.41 -11.64 35.93
C ASP A 73 -12.41 -11.87 34.80
N PRO A 74 -12.80 -13.12 34.47
CA PRO A 74 -13.70 -13.39 33.35
C PRO A 74 -15.07 -12.71 33.48
N LYS A 75 -15.56 -12.45 34.70
CA LYS A 75 -16.86 -11.79 34.91
C LYS A 75 -16.76 -10.27 34.77
N ALA A 76 -15.63 -9.66 35.12
CA ALA A 76 -15.33 -8.26 34.87
C ALA A 76 -15.03 -8.00 33.39
N LEU A 77 -14.24 -8.87 32.74
CA LEU A 77 -14.00 -8.79 31.30
C LEU A 77 -15.30 -8.98 30.50
N TRP A 78 -16.20 -9.89 30.89
CA TRP A 78 -17.51 -10.03 30.25
C TRP A 78 -18.38 -8.79 30.43
N ARG A 79 -18.39 -8.17 31.62
CA ARG A 79 -19.07 -6.87 31.83
C ARG A 79 -18.47 -5.80 30.93
N ARG A 80 -17.14 -5.60 30.95
CA ARG A 80 -16.43 -4.68 30.07
C ARG A 80 -16.72 -4.93 28.59
N TYR A 81 -16.84 -6.19 28.16
CA TYR A 81 -17.26 -6.54 26.79
C TYR A 81 -18.70 -6.10 26.50
N VAL A 82 -19.68 -6.46 27.34
CA VAL A 82 -21.08 -6.02 27.15
C VAL A 82 -21.22 -4.50 27.23
N ASP A 83 -20.46 -3.86 28.11
CA ASP A 83 -20.45 -2.42 28.31
C ASP A 83 -19.83 -1.69 27.12
N TRP A 84 -18.73 -2.17 26.53
CA TRP A 84 -17.95 -1.46 25.50
C TRP A 84 -18.04 -2.04 24.08
N LEU A 85 -18.87 -3.07 23.85
CA LEU A 85 -19.17 -3.59 22.51
C LEU A 85 -20.06 -2.61 21.75
N TYR A 86 -19.51 -1.98 20.71
CA TYR A 86 -20.31 -1.24 19.75
C TYR A 86 -20.92 -2.19 18.70
N GLN A 87 -22.18 -1.92 18.29
CA GLN A 87 -22.89 -2.68 17.24
C GLN A 87 -23.64 -1.76 16.27
N HIS A 88 -23.31 -1.83 14.97
CA HIS A 88 -24.12 -1.25 13.90
C HIS A 88 -24.97 -2.32 13.21
N LYS A 89 -26.17 -2.58 13.76
CA LYS A 89 -27.07 -3.68 13.36
C LYS A 89 -27.29 -3.78 11.85
N GLU A 90 -27.57 -2.67 11.17
CA GLU A 90 -27.87 -2.65 9.72
C GLU A 90 -26.65 -2.87 8.81
N LEU A 91 -25.43 -2.75 9.34
CA LEU A 91 -24.19 -3.07 8.63
C LEU A 91 -23.67 -4.47 8.98
N GLY A 92 -24.27 -5.14 9.97
CA GLY A 92 -23.72 -6.36 10.55
C GLY A 92 -22.32 -6.17 11.14
N LEU A 93 -21.97 -4.93 11.55
CA LEU A 93 -20.64 -4.57 12.04
C LEU A 93 -20.63 -4.45 13.57
N TYR A 94 -19.57 -4.96 14.19
CA TYR A 94 -19.31 -4.87 15.62
C TYR A 94 -17.87 -4.38 15.85
N LEU A 95 -17.65 -3.73 16.99
CA LEU A 95 -16.33 -3.29 17.43
C LEU A 95 -16.17 -3.63 18.91
N ASP A 96 -15.29 -4.58 19.20
CA ASP A 96 -14.88 -4.98 20.55
C ASP A 96 -13.53 -4.33 20.90
N VAL A 97 -13.55 -3.54 21.97
CA VAL A 97 -12.38 -2.86 22.57
C VAL A 97 -12.07 -3.36 23.98
N SER A 98 -12.73 -4.41 24.46
CA SER A 98 -12.61 -4.93 25.84
C SER A 98 -11.18 -5.35 26.20
N ARG A 99 -10.39 -5.77 25.20
CA ARG A 99 -8.98 -6.19 25.34
C ARG A 99 -7.97 -5.06 25.10
N ILE A 100 -8.39 -3.80 25.25
CA ILE A 100 -7.52 -2.61 25.41
C ILE A 100 -7.59 -2.12 26.87
N GLY A 101 -6.49 -1.66 27.44
CA GLY A 101 -6.35 -1.41 28.89
C GLY A 101 -6.98 -0.12 29.45
N PHE A 102 -7.64 0.73 28.66
CA PHE A 102 -8.11 2.04 29.13
C PHE A 102 -9.14 1.94 30.28
N SER A 103 -8.95 2.75 31.33
CA SER A 103 -9.91 2.85 32.45
C SER A 103 -11.00 3.90 32.18
N ASP A 104 -12.10 3.85 32.92
CA ASP A 104 -13.20 4.82 32.75
C ASP A 104 -12.77 6.24 33.14
N GLU A 105 -11.83 6.40 34.08
CA GLU A 105 -11.20 7.69 34.38
C GLU A 105 -10.38 8.24 33.21
N PHE A 106 -9.69 7.37 32.47
CA PHE A 106 -8.96 7.79 31.26
C PHE A 106 -9.91 8.25 30.15
N VAL A 107 -11.08 7.60 30.01
CA VAL A 107 -12.13 8.09 29.09
C VAL A 107 -12.61 9.47 29.53
N ALA A 108 -12.91 9.67 30.81
CA ALA A 108 -13.32 10.97 31.34
C ALA A 108 -12.24 12.07 31.18
N GLU A 109 -10.95 11.73 31.26
CA GLU A 109 -9.83 12.65 30.95
C GLU A 109 -9.71 12.97 29.45
N MET A 110 -10.19 12.09 28.57
CA MET A 110 -10.13 12.26 27.10
C MET A 110 -11.40 12.86 26.48
N GLU A 111 -12.58 12.72 27.10
CA GLU A 111 -13.87 13.19 26.57
C GLU A 111 -13.86 14.65 26.07
N PRO A 112 -13.23 15.63 26.76
CA PRO A 112 -13.15 17.01 26.25
C PRO A 112 -12.36 17.14 24.94
N ARG A 113 -11.35 16.29 24.74
CA ARG A 113 -10.56 16.25 23.48
C ARG A 113 -11.34 15.57 22.36
N PHE A 114 -12.17 14.58 22.69
CA PHE A 114 -13.10 13.99 21.73
C PHE A 114 -14.19 14.97 21.31
N HIS A 115 -14.78 15.76 22.21
CA HIS A 115 -15.70 16.84 21.82
C HIS A 115 -15.05 17.86 20.88
N ALA A 116 -13.81 18.25 21.11
CA ALA A 116 -13.05 19.11 20.19
C ALA A 116 -12.81 18.43 18.82
N ALA A 117 -12.44 17.14 18.81
CA ALA A 117 -12.25 16.37 17.57
C ALA A 117 -13.56 16.17 16.79
N PHE A 118 -14.70 15.98 17.47
CA PHE A 118 -16.02 15.93 16.83
C PHE A 118 -16.38 17.26 16.18
N GLN A 119 -16.12 18.39 16.84
CA GLN A 119 -16.35 19.72 16.24
C GLN A 119 -15.46 19.96 15.01
N ALA A 120 -14.16 19.62 15.10
CA ALA A 120 -13.22 19.75 13.98
C ALA A 120 -13.62 18.89 12.77
N ILE A 121 -14.17 17.69 13.00
CA ILE A 121 -14.72 16.83 11.95
C ILE A 121 -16.05 17.38 11.39
N GLU A 122 -16.93 17.93 12.23
CA GLU A 122 -18.18 18.56 11.77
C GLU A 122 -17.89 19.78 10.88
N ASP A 123 -16.92 20.61 11.25
CA ASP A 123 -16.53 21.81 10.52
C ASP A 123 -15.79 21.47 9.20
N LEU A 124 -14.99 20.41 9.20
CA LEU A 124 -14.44 19.81 7.98
C LEU A 124 -15.56 19.41 7.00
N GLU A 125 -16.59 18.69 7.47
CA GLU A 125 -17.71 18.29 6.60
C GLU A 125 -18.54 19.48 6.09
N LYS A 126 -18.65 20.55 6.86
CA LYS A 126 -19.22 21.85 6.43
C LYS A 126 -18.32 22.60 5.42
N GLY A 127 -17.15 22.08 5.06
CA GLY A 127 -16.26 22.65 4.06
C GLY A 127 -15.22 23.63 4.59
N ALA A 128 -14.84 23.53 5.86
CA ALA A 128 -13.68 24.26 6.40
C ALA A 128 -12.37 23.84 5.70
N ILE A 129 -11.36 24.71 5.80
CA ILE A 129 -10.01 24.44 5.30
C ILE A 129 -9.28 23.54 6.30
N ALA A 130 -9.59 22.24 6.24
CA ALA A 130 -8.99 21.22 7.09
C ALA A 130 -7.54 20.83 6.69
N ASN A 131 -7.08 21.28 5.52
CA ASN A 131 -5.71 21.14 5.06
C ASN A 131 -5.08 22.54 4.89
N PRO A 132 -4.62 23.19 5.99
CA PRO A 132 -4.14 24.57 5.96
C PRO A 132 -2.90 24.78 5.08
N ASP A 133 -1.94 23.85 5.08
CA ASP A 133 -0.68 23.97 4.34
C ASP A 133 -0.86 24.07 2.81
N GLU A 134 -1.91 23.43 2.28
CA GLU A 134 -2.28 23.51 0.86
C GLU A 134 -3.46 24.46 0.60
N GLY A 135 -4.06 25.05 1.65
CA GLY A 135 -5.26 25.89 1.55
C GLY A 135 -6.51 25.16 1.06
N ARG A 136 -6.65 23.84 1.34
CA ARG A 136 -7.70 22.98 0.76
C ARG A 136 -8.78 22.56 1.75
N MET A 137 -10.00 22.41 1.22
CA MET A 137 -11.06 21.63 1.85
C MET A 137 -10.73 20.13 1.78
N VAL A 138 -11.35 19.32 2.62
CA VAL A 138 -11.25 17.85 2.59
C VAL A 138 -12.66 17.28 2.49
N GLY A 139 -12.99 16.62 1.39
CA GLY A 139 -14.39 16.39 1.00
C GLY A 139 -14.77 14.96 0.64
N HIS A 140 -13.91 13.96 0.88
CA HIS A 140 -14.19 12.57 0.49
C HIS A 140 -15.48 12.00 1.11
N TYR A 141 -15.92 12.51 2.26
CA TYR A 141 -17.23 12.20 2.87
C TYR A 141 -18.42 12.58 1.96
N TRP A 142 -18.31 13.66 1.17
CA TRP A 142 -19.36 14.11 0.26
C TRP A 142 -19.55 13.16 -0.93
N LEU A 143 -18.54 12.36 -1.29
CA LEU A 143 -18.64 11.38 -2.38
C LEU A 143 -19.70 10.31 -2.08
N ARG A 144 -19.88 9.99 -0.80
CA ARG A 144 -20.80 8.96 -0.27
C ARG A 144 -22.22 9.51 -0.09
N ASN A 145 -22.34 10.80 0.19
CA ASN A 145 -23.62 11.51 0.27
C ASN A 145 -23.47 12.95 -0.25
N ALA A 146 -23.65 13.13 -1.56
CA ALA A 146 -23.44 14.38 -2.27
C ALA A 146 -24.26 15.56 -1.71
N LYS A 147 -25.39 15.28 -1.05
CA LYS A 147 -26.28 16.28 -0.40
C LYS A 147 -25.64 16.99 0.80
N LEU A 148 -24.52 16.46 1.32
CA LEU A 148 -23.74 17.08 2.38
C LEU A 148 -22.63 18.00 1.84
N ALA A 149 -22.45 18.10 0.51
CA ALA A 149 -21.44 18.98 -0.08
C ALA A 149 -21.78 20.46 0.20
N PRO A 150 -20.82 21.29 0.65
CA PRO A 150 -21.08 22.64 1.16
C PRO A 150 -21.45 23.67 0.09
N LYS A 151 -21.48 23.27 -1.19
CA LYS A 151 -21.75 24.13 -2.35
C LYS A 151 -22.59 23.33 -3.35
N PRO A 152 -23.78 23.80 -3.81
CA PRO A 152 -24.66 23.00 -4.68
C PRO A 152 -24.02 22.49 -5.99
N PHE A 153 -23.01 23.19 -6.53
CA PHE A 153 -22.32 22.71 -7.72
C PHE A 153 -21.45 21.46 -7.45
N LEU A 154 -20.92 21.30 -6.23
CA LEU A 154 -20.15 20.12 -5.84
C LEU A 154 -21.05 18.89 -5.77
N GLN A 155 -22.26 19.02 -5.18
CA GLN A 155 -23.27 17.96 -5.21
C GLN A 155 -23.53 17.50 -6.65
N VAL A 156 -23.84 18.44 -7.55
CA VAL A 156 -24.13 18.16 -8.96
C VAL A 156 -22.93 17.57 -9.71
N GLN A 157 -21.70 17.95 -9.36
CA GLN A 157 -20.48 17.34 -9.93
C GLN A 157 -20.30 15.88 -9.46
N ILE A 158 -20.52 15.59 -8.18
CA ILE A 158 -20.42 14.24 -7.61
C ILE A 158 -21.48 13.33 -8.21
N GLU A 159 -22.75 13.75 -8.20
CA GLU A 159 -23.89 12.99 -8.74
C GLU A 159 -23.68 12.67 -10.23
N LYS A 160 -23.31 13.67 -11.06
CA LYS A 160 -23.00 13.45 -12.48
C LYS A 160 -21.81 12.54 -12.71
N THR A 161 -20.80 12.57 -11.84
CA THR A 161 -19.62 11.69 -11.95
C THR A 161 -20.00 10.24 -11.68
N LEU A 162 -20.80 9.98 -10.64
CA LEU A 162 -21.29 8.63 -10.32
C LEU A 162 -22.17 8.06 -11.44
N ASP A 163 -23.11 8.85 -11.98
CA ASP A 163 -23.97 8.40 -13.06
C ASP A 163 -23.21 8.22 -14.38
N ALA A 164 -22.17 9.02 -14.65
CA ALA A 164 -21.27 8.83 -15.79
C ALA A 164 -20.45 7.54 -15.65
N ILE A 165 -19.97 7.20 -14.44
CA ILE A 165 -19.23 5.96 -14.16
C ILE A 165 -20.13 4.75 -14.39
N CYS A 166 -21.33 4.73 -13.79
CA CYS A 166 -22.29 3.64 -13.96
C CYS A 166 -22.61 3.45 -15.45
N LYS A 167 -22.97 4.53 -16.13
CA LYS A 167 -23.29 4.51 -17.55
C LYS A 167 -22.14 4.01 -18.43
N PHE A 168 -20.91 4.40 -18.12
CA PHE A 168 -19.75 3.97 -18.89
C PHE A 168 -19.44 2.49 -18.64
N ALA A 169 -19.54 2.01 -17.40
CA ALA A 169 -19.39 0.59 -17.08
C ALA A 169 -20.46 -0.26 -17.79
N ASP A 170 -21.74 0.15 -17.75
CA ASP A 170 -22.83 -0.49 -18.48
C ASP A 170 -22.58 -0.52 -20.00
N ASP A 171 -22.20 0.63 -20.58
CA ASP A 171 -21.93 0.76 -22.01
C ASP A 171 -20.68 -0.08 -22.43
N VAL A 172 -19.70 -0.30 -21.55
CA VAL A 172 -18.52 -1.17 -21.79
C VAL A 172 -18.85 -2.66 -21.62
N ILE A 173 -19.50 -3.05 -20.52
CA ILE A 173 -19.84 -4.44 -20.21
C ILE A 173 -20.81 -5.02 -21.24
N SER A 174 -21.74 -4.20 -21.74
CA SER A 174 -22.65 -4.57 -22.84
C SER A 174 -21.99 -4.64 -24.23
N GLY A 175 -20.71 -4.30 -24.37
CA GLY A 175 -19.98 -4.30 -25.65
C GLY A 175 -20.40 -3.19 -26.62
N LYS A 176 -21.13 -2.18 -26.15
CA LYS A 176 -21.51 -1.01 -26.94
C LYS A 176 -20.33 -0.04 -27.09
N ILE A 177 -19.58 0.17 -26.02
CA ILE A 177 -18.20 0.64 -26.04
C ILE A 177 -17.32 -0.61 -26.06
N LYS A 178 -16.50 -0.74 -27.10
CA LYS A 178 -15.70 -1.95 -27.39
C LYS A 178 -14.37 -1.56 -28.05
N PRO A 179 -13.32 -2.39 -27.94
CA PRO A 179 -12.05 -2.14 -28.63
C PRO A 179 -12.27 -2.17 -30.16
N PRO A 180 -11.40 -1.49 -30.96
CA PRO A 180 -11.54 -1.47 -32.41
C PRO A 180 -11.43 -2.86 -33.07
N SER A 181 -10.51 -3.68 -32.56
CA SER A 181 -10.08 -4.94 -33.16
C SER A 181 -9.80 -5.96 -32.06
N SER A 182 -10.77 -6.81 -31.71
CA SER A 182 -10.59 -7.93 -30.79
C SER A 182 -11.35 -9.17 -31.30
N PRO A 183 -10.83 -10.40 -31.11
CA PRO A 183 -11.57 -11.63 -31.40
C PRO A 183 -12.88 -11.74 -30.60
N GLU A 184 -12.93 -11.18 -29.40
CA GLU A 184 -14.06 -11.27 -28.45
C GLU A 184 -15.14 -10.23 -28.74
N GLY A 185 -14.84 -9.20 -29.53
CA GLY A 185 -15.76 -8.12 -29.88
C GLY A 185 -16.12 -7.15 -28.73
N ARG A 186 -15.48 -7.31 -27.57
CA ARG A 186 -15.72 -6.55 -26.33
C ARG A 186 -14.43 -6.39 -25.53
N PHE A 187 -14.43 -5.50 -24.53
CA PHE A 187 -13.36 -5.48 -23.54
C PHE A 187 -13.45 -6.71 -22.61
N THR A 188 -12.30 -7.28 -22.23
CA THR A 188 -12.21 -8.42 -21.28
C THR A 188 -11.18 -8.20 -20.17
N GLN A 189 -10.30 -7.21 -20.30
CA GLN A 189 -9.26 -6.88 -19.32
C GLN A 189 -9.28 -5.38 -18.99
N ILE A 190 -8.79 -5.03 -17.81
CA ILE A 190 -8.49 -3.68 -17.35
C ILE A 190 -7.00 -3.65 -16.99
N LEU A 191 -6.26 -2.68 -17.51
CA LEU A 191 -4.90 -2.38 -17.06
C LEU A 191 -4.91 -1.01 -16.36
N SER A 192 -4.88 -1.03 -15.03
CA SER A 192 -4.92 0.17 -14.19
C SER A 192 -3.50 0.66 -13.91
N VAL A 193 -3.16 1.84 -14.41
CA VAL A 193 -1.83 2.47 -14.32
C VAL A 193 -1.92 3.65 -13.36
N GLY A 194 -1.29 3.54 -12.18
CA GLY A 194 -1.39 4.52 -11.11
C GLY A 194 -0.71 4.04 -9.83
N ILE A 195 -0.14 4.95 -9.04
CA ILE A 195 0.66 4.64 -7.83
C ILE A 195 0.00 5.16 -6.54
N GLY A 196 0.26 4.46 -5.42
CA GLY A 196 -0.18 4.84 -4.08
C GLY A 196 -1.70 4.91 -3.99
N GLY A 197 -2.25 6.10 -3.72
CA GLY A 197 -3.69 6.29 -3.59
C GLY A 197 -4.46 6.00 -4.89
N SER A 198 -3.78 6.04 -6.03
CA SER A 198 -4.32 5.69 -7.35
C SER A 198 -4.35 4.17 -7.62
N ALA A 199 -3.92 3.34 -6.67
CA ALA A 199 -3.74 1.90 -6.85
C ALA A 199 -4.16 1.07 -5.62
N LEU A 200 -3.78 1.46 -4.40
CA LEU A 200 -3.94 0.61 -3.21
C LEU A 200 -5.41 0.42 -2.79
N GLY A 201 -6.26 1.43 -3.00
CA GLY A 201 -7.71 1.29 -2.86
C GLY A 201 -8.30 0.33 -3.92
N PRO A 202 -8.10 0.62 -5.22
CA PRO A 202 -8.58 -0.25 -6.30
C PRO A 202 -8.08 -1.70 -6.21
N GLN A 203 -6.84 -1.92 -5.80
CA GLN A 203 -6.27 -3.26 -5.55
C GLN A 203 -7.00 -3.97 -4.41
N PHE A 204 -7.21 -3.29 -3.27
CA PHE A 204 -7.93 -3.85 -2.14
C PHE A 204 -9.38 -4.18 -2.49
N VAL A 205 -10.10 -3.29 -3.18
CA VAL A 205 -11.50 -3.51 -3.58
C VAL A 205 -11.63 -4.61 -4.64
N ALA A 206 -10.69 -4.72 -5.57
CA ALA A 206 -10.64 -5.84 -6.52
C ALA A 206 -10.47 -7.19 -5.80
N GLU A 207 -9.49 -7.33 -4.89
CA GLU A 207 -9.26 -8.56 -4.12
C GLU A 207 -10.42 -8.88 -3.17
N ALA A 208 -11.05 -7.85 -2.58
CA ALA A 208 -12.10 -8.02 -1.58
C ALA A 208 -13.46 -8.43 -2.16
N LEU A 209 -13.78 -8.01 -3.40
CA LEU A 209 -15.15 -7.99 -3.91
C LEU A 209 -15.34 -8.47 -5.36
N ALA A 210 -14.29 -8.67 -6.15
CA ALA A 210 -14.46 -9.16 -7.51
C ALA A 210 -15.04 -10.59 -7.51
N PRO A 211 -16.05 -10.90 -8.33
CA PRO A 211 -16.53 -12.27 -8.49
C PRO A 211 -15.48 -13.11 -9.24
N ASP A 212 -15.48 -14.44 -9.03
CA ASP A 212 -14.52 -15.39 -9.63
C ASP A 212 -14.34 -15.24 -11.16
N ASN A 213 -15.40 -14.79 -11.84
CA ASN A 213 -15.45 -14.54 -13.28
C ASN A 213 -16.02 -13.14 -13.53
N PRO A 214 -15.20 -12.07 -13.39
CA PRO A 214 -15.67 -10.70 -13.58
C PRO A 214 -15.85 -10.40 -15.07
N PRO A 215 -16.74 -9.45 -15.46
CA PRO A 215 -16.96 -9.10 -16.86
C PRO A 215 -15.68 -8.66 -17.56
N LEU A 216 -14.85 -7.87 -16.86
CA LEU A 216 -13.46 -7.58 -17.19
C LEU A 216 -12.57 -7.97 -15.99
N LYS A 217 -11.41 -8.59 -16.23
CA LYS A 217 -10.38 -8.87 -15.20
C LYS A 217 -9.43 -7.69 -15.06
N ILE A 218 -8.92 -7.41 -13.85
CA ILE A 218 -8.01 -6.27 -13.61
C ILE A 218 -6.56 -6.68 -13.36
N ARG A 219 -5.63 -5.88 -13.89
CA ARG A 219 -4.19 -5.89 -13.62
C ARG A 219 -3.72 -4.49 -13.29
N PHE A 220 -2.61 -4.37 -12.57
CA PHE A 220 -2.10 -3.09 -12.06
C PHE A 220 -0.64 -2.84 -12.46
N ILE A 221 -0.33 -1.59 -12.80
CA ILE A 221 1.03 -1.04 -12.86
C ILE A 221 1.10 0.09 -11.84
N ASP A 222 1.66 -0.21 -10.67
CA ASP A 222 1.78 0.71 -9.51
C ASP A 222 3.22 1.08 -9.15
N ASN A 223 4.20 0.69 -9.99
CA ASN A 223 5.62 0.97 -9.81
C ASN A 223 6.28 1.31 -11.17
N THR A 224 7.45 1.94 -11.14
CA THR A 224 8.26 2.26 -12.33
C THR A 224 9.34 1.21 -12.66
N ASP A 225 9.32 0.06 -11.98
CA ASP A 225 10.18 -1.09 -12.25
C ASP A 225 9.87 -1.67 -13.66
N PRO A 226 10.82 -1.65 -14.61
CA PRO A 226 10.59 -2.13 -15.97
C PRO A 226 10.22 -3.62 -16.00
N GLY A 227 10.85 -4.46 -15.16
CA GLY A 227 10.53 -5.89 -15.11
C GLY A 227 9.11 -6.15 -14.62
N GLY A 228 8.59 -5.29 -13.74
CA GLY A 228 7.19 -5.32 -13.31
C GLY A 228 6.22 -4.89 -14.41
N ILE A 229 6.56 -3.84 -15.16
CA ILE A 229 5.77 -3.33 -16.30
C ILE A 229 5.72 -4.37 -17.43
N ASP A 230 6.88 -4.86 -17.87
CA ASP A 230 7.05 -5.85 -18.92
C ASP A 230 6.29 -7.14 -18.58
N HIS A 231 6.32 -7.57 -17.32
CA HIS A 231 5.58 -8.75 -16.86
C HIS A 231 4.06 -8.58 -17.04
N GLN A 232 3.47 -7.43 -16.69
CA GLN A 232 2.03 -7.22 -16.86
C GLN A 232 1.63 -7.15 -18.34
N ILE A 233 2.45 -6.51 -19.18
CA ILE A 233 2.23 -6.42 -20.64
C ILE A 233 2.33 -7.81 -21.28
N ALA A 234 3.37 -8.58 -20.95
CA ALA A 234 3.57 -9.95 -21.46
C ALA A 234 2.49 -10.94 -20.96
N GLN A 235 1.97 -10.75 -19.74
CA GLN A 235 0.86 -11.53 -19.19
C GLN A 235 -0.50 -11.23 -19.82
N LEU A 236 -0.67 -10.07 -20.46
CA LEU A 236 -1.82 -9.80 -21.35
C LEU A 236 -1.58 -10.42 -22.73
N GLY A 237 -0.41 -10.17 -23.32
CA GLY A 237 -0.06 -10.69 -24.65
C GLY A 237 -1.16 -10.37 -25.69
N PRO A 238 -1.82 -11.37 -26.31
CA PRO A 238 -2.91 -11.12 -27.26
C PRO A 238 -4.16 -10.48 -26.62
N GLU A 239 -4.37 -10.63 -25.31
CA GLU A 239 -5.50 -9.99 -24.61
C GLU A 239 -5.39 -8.45 -24.58
N LEU A 240 -4.22 -7.88 -24.90
CA LEU A 240 -3.98 -6.43 -25.01
C LEU A 240 -4.95 -5.76 -25.99
N ALA A 241 -5.32 -6.45 -27.07
CA ALA A 241 -6.31 -6.02 -28.05
C ALA A 241 -7.76 -5.93 -27.49
N SER A 242 -8.00 -6.54 -26.31
CA SER A 242 -9.27 -6.49 -25.57
C SER A 242 -9.17 -5.76 -24.22
N THR A 243 -8.05 -5.05 -23.98
CA THR A 243 -7.75 -4.40 -22.70
C THR A 243 -8.18 -2.94 -22.69
N LEU A 244 -8.91 -2.51 -21.65
CA LEU A 244 -9.17 -1.10 -21.36
C LEU A 244 -8.08 -0.58 -20.41
N VAL A 245 -7.34 0.46 -20.79
CA VAL A 245 -6.27 1.02 -19.95
C VAL A 245 -6.80 2.21 -19.17
N ILE A 246 -6.77 2.14 -17.84
CA ILE A 246 -7.22 3.23 -16.96
C ILE A 246 -5.99 3.90 -16.35
N VAL A 247 -5.77 5.17 -16.66
CA VAL A 247 -4.59 5.93 -16.23
C VAL A 247 -4.99 6.93 -15.15
N ILE A 248 -4.41 6.78 -13.96
CA ILE A 248 -4.88 7.44 -12.73
C ILE A 248 -3.76 8.30 -12.14
N SER A 249 -3.84 9.62 -12.35
CA SER A 249 -2.94 10.61 -11.73
C SER A 249 -3.63 11.97 -11.63
N LYS A 250 -3.68 12.53 -10.41
CA LYS A 250 -4.32 13.82 -10.13
C LYS A 250 -3.74 14.96 -10.97
N SER A 251 -2.42 15.10 -11.01
CA SER A 251 -1.71 16.14 -11.78
C SER A 251 -1.37 15.73 -13.22
N GLY A 252 -1.38 14.43 -13.52
CA GLY A 252 -0.80 13.87 -14.74
C GLY A 252 0.73 13.92 -14.81
N GLY A 253 1.39 14.47 -13.79
CA GLY A 253 2.85 14.63 -13.72
C GLY A 253 3.55 13.57 -12.86
N THR A 254 2.82 12.61 -12.28
CA THR A 254 3.37 11.51 -11.47
C THR A 254 4.34 10.67 -12.32
N PRO A 255 5.66 10.62 -12.02
CA PRO A 255 6.65 9.98 -12.87
C PRO A 255 6.35 8.50 -13.15
N GLU A 256 5.97 7.75 -12.13
CA GLU A 256 5.74 6.30 -12.18
C GLU A 256 4.54 5.98 -13.07
N THR A 257 3.40 6.66 -12.84
CA THR A 257 2.21 6.58 -13.70
C THR A 257 2.51 6.99 -15.14
N ARG A 258 3.33 8.03 -15.35
CA ARG A 258 3.69 8.53 -16.68
C ARG A 258 4.61 7.55 -17.41
N ASN A 259 5.54 6.91 -16.72
CA ASN A 259 6.43 5.89 -17.30
C ASN A 259 5.62 4.65 -17.70
N GLY A 260 4.75 4.15 -16.81
CA GLY A 260 3.83 3.05 -17.12
C GLY A 260 2.91 3.36 -18.31
N LEU A 261 2.39 4.58 -18.42
CA LEU A 261 1.63 5.04 -19.59
C LEU A 261 2.48 4.95 -20.89
N LEU A 262 3.73 5.41 -20.87
CA LEU A 262 4.57 5.44 -22.07
C LEU A 262 5.01 4.05 -22.53
N GLU A 263 5.32 3.14 -21.62
CA GLU A 263 5.64 1.74 -21.96
C GLU A 263 4.39 0.99 -22.46
N VAL A 264 3.20 1.22 -21.86
CA VAL A 264 1.95 0.67 -22.40
C VAL A 264 1.64 1.27 -23.78
N GLN A 265 1.81 2.58 -23.99
CA GLN A 265 1.68 3.19 -25.32
C GLN A 265 2.70 2.65 -26.34
N LYS A 266 3.90 2.25 -25.91
CA LYS A 266 4.89 1.57 -26.75
C LYS A 266 4.43 0.16 -27.14
N ALA A 267 4.05 -0.68 -26.18
CA ALA A 267 3.53 -2.02 -26.44
C ALA A 267 2.27 -2.01 -27.34
N PHE A 268 1.41 -0.99 -27.19
CA PHE A 268 0.29 -0.77 -28.10
C PHE A 268 0.75 -0.49 -29.54
N ARG A 269 1.75 0.37 -29.76
CA ARG A 269 2.31 0.63 -31.10
C ARG A 269 2.95 -0.62 -31.71
N GLU A 270 3.71 -1.37 -30.91
CA GLU A 270 4.36 -2.63 -31.32
C GLU A 270 3.34 -3.71 -31.69
N ALA A 271 2.20 -3.76 -31.00
CA ALA A 271 1.06 -4.62 -31.33
C ALA A 271 0.16 -4.08 -32.48
N GLY A 272 0.45 -2.92 -33.06
CA GLY A 272 -0.36 -2.29 -34.10
C GLY A 272 -1.72 -1.73 -33.62
N LEU A 273 -1.85 -1.45 -32.33
CA LEU A 273 -3.08 -0.98 -31.67
C LEU A 273 -3.09 0.55 -31.46
N ASP A 274 -4.26 1.17 -31.60
CA ASP A 274 -4.47 2.59 -31.28
C ASP A 274 -4.88 2.75 -29.80
N PHE A 275 -3.92 3.16 -28.97
CA PHE A 275 -4.12 3.41 -27.54
C PHE A 275 -5.29 4.35 -27.25
N SER A 276 -5.53 5.37 -28.08
CA SER A 276 -6.62 6.33 -27.83
C SER A 276 -8.01 5.70 -27.88
N LYS A 277 -8.16 4.52 -28.52
CA LYS A 277 -9.42 3.77 -28.57
C LYS A 277 -9.60 2.76 -27.43
N GLN A 278 -8.63 2.70 -26.50
CA GLN A 278 -8.62 1.80 -25.36
C GLN A 278 -8.22 2.49 -24.04
N GLY A 279 -7.69 3.70 -24.08
CA GLY A 279 -7.30 4.51 -22.92
C GLY A 279 -8.45 5.30 -22.29
N VAL A 280 -8.42 5.40 -20.96
CA VAL A 280 -9.30 6.22 -20.11
C VAL A 280 -8.45 6.97 -19.09
N ALA A 281 -8.73 8.24 -18.84
CA ALA A 281 -8.04 9.04 -17.82
C ALA A 281 -8.91 9.27 -16.58
N ILE A 282 -8.30 9.16 -15.39
CA ILE A 282 -8.88 9.63 -14.12
C ILE A 282 -7.92 10.66 -13.52
N THR A 283 -8.33 11.92 -13.51
CA THR A 283 -7.39 13.04 -13.31
C THR A 283 -8.11 14.35 -12.99
N GLN A 284 -7.39 15.35 -12.49
CA GLN A 284 -7.95 16.68 -12.27
C GLN A 284 -8.22 17.38 -13.62
N GLU A 285 -9.34 18.10 -13.73
CA GLU A 285 -9.67 18.84 -14.96
C GLU A 285 -8.57 19.86 -15.30
N ASN A 286 -8.19 19.93 -16.59
CA ASN A 286 -7.07 20.73 -17.11
C ASN A 286 -5.67 20.31 -16.62
N SER A 287 -5.49 19.12 -16.03
CA SER A 287 -4.16 18.56 -15.73
C SER A 287 -3.35 18.25 -17.00
N LEU A 288 -2.08 17.82 -16.85
CA LEU A 288 -1.29 17.34 -18.00
C LEU A 288 -1.98 16.14 -18.68
N LEU A 289 -2.39 15.14 -17.89
CA LEU A 289 -3.05 13.93 -18.36
C LEU A 289 -4.44 14.21 -18.95
N ASP A 290 -5.18 15.16 -18.38
CA ASP A 290 -6.49 15.57 -18.89
C ASP A 290 -6.38 16.19 -20.29
N ASN A 291 -5.37 17.05 -20.47
CA ASN A 291 -5.07 17.66 -21.76
C ASN A 291 -4.57 16.64 -22.78
N THR A 292 -3.65 15.73 -22.40
CA THR A 292 -3.22 14.61 -23.25
C THR A 292 -4.41 13.78 -23.72
N ALA A 293 -5.22 13.27 -22.79
CA ALA A 293 -6.38 12.43 -23.11
C ALA A 293 -7.43 13.15 -23.98
N ARG A 294 -7.60 14.46 -23.79
CA ARG A 294 -8.51 15.30 -24.58
C ARG A 294 -7.98 15.62 -25.98
N ILE A 295 -6.66 15.73 -26.16
CA ILE A 295 -6.02 16.05 -27.45
C ILE A 295 -5.86 14.78 -28.30
N GLU A 296 -5.48 13.65 -27.69
CA GLU A 296 -5.35 12.35 -28.36
C GLU A 296 -6.70 11.66 -28.62
N GLY A 297 -7.79 12.14 -28.01
CA GLY A 297 -9.14 11.63 -28.23
C GLY A 297 -9.40 10.28 -27.56
N TRP A 298 -8.99 10.15 -26.29
CA TRP A 298 -9.18 8.95 -25.47
C TRP A 298 -10.67 8.63 -25.23
N VAL A 299 -10.97 7.37 -24.92
CA VAL A 299 -12.35 6.83 -24.83
C VAL A 299 -13.19 7.56 -23.78
N ALA A 300 -12.60 7.88 -22.63
CA ALA A 300 -13.27 8.65 -21.57
C ALA A 300 -12.27 9.40 -20.66
N ARG A 301 -12.79 10.40 -19.94
CA ARG A 301 -12.09 11.15 -18.89
C ARG A 301 -13.02 11.32 -17.69
N PHE A 302 -12.53 11.06 -16.48
CA PHE A 302 -13.28 11.21 -15.22
C PHE A 302 -12.55 12.14 -14.25
N PRO A 303 -13.26 13.01 -13.52
CA PRO A 303 -12.64 14.00 -12.65
C PRO A 303 -12.11 13.40 -11.35
N MET A 304 -10.93 13.84 -10.95
CA MET A 304 -10.40 13.71 -9.59
C MET A 304 -10.30 15.10 -8.96
N PHE A 305 -11.11 15.36 -7.93
CA PHE A 305 -11.24 16.71 -7.36
C PHE A 305 -10.03 17.12 -6.49
N ASP A 306 -9.80 18.42 -6.37
CA ASP A 306 -8.71 19.01 -5.58
C ASP A 306 -8.85 18.69 -4.07
N TRP A 307 -10.08 18.69 -3.55
CA TRP A 307 -10.45 18.35 -2.17
C TRP A 307 -10.53 16.84 -1.86
N VAL A 308 -10.21 15.96 -2.82
CA VAL A 308 -10.03 14.51 -2.59
C VAL A 308 -8.55 14.20 -2.42
N GLY A 309 -8.16 13.69 -1.24
CA GLY A 309 -6.81 13.18 -0.98
C GLY A 309 -6.56 11.84 -1.68
N GLY A 310 -5.32 11.54 -2.07
CA GLY A 310 -5.02 10.30 -2.79
C GLY A 310 -5.44 9.04 -2.02
N ARG A 311 -5.04 8.95 -0.74
CA ARG A 311 -5.38 7.84 0.17
C ARG A 311 -6.86 7.77 0.61
N THR A 312 -7.67 8.80 0.31
CA THR A 312 -9.13 8.84 0.55
C THR A 312 -9.93 8.90 -0.76
N SER A 313 -9.31 8.52 -1.88
CA SER A 313 -9.92 8.63 -3.22
C SER A 313 -10.70 7.41 -3.68
N GLU A 314 -10.75 6.32 -2.90
CA GLU A 314 -11.42 5.06 -3.28
C GLU A 314 -12.89 5.28 -3.66
N MET A 315 -13.62 6.06 -2.85
CA MET A 315 -15.03 6.40 -3.10
C MET A 315 -15.23 7.46 -4.19
N SER A 316 -14.21 7.77 -5.00
CA SER A 316 -14.27 8.65 -6.17
C SER A 316 -14.17 7.83 -7.45
N ALA A 317 -14.03 8.49 -8.61
CA ALA A 317 -13.79 7.79 -9.88
C ALA A 317 -12.62 6.78 -9.82
N VAL A 318 -11.60 7.04 -9.00
CA VAL A 318 -10.39 6.21 -8.83
C VAL A 318 -10.72 4.74 -8.52
N GLY A 319 -11.58 4.47 -7.53
CA GLY A 319 -12.00 3.12 -7.16
C GLY A 319 -13.30 2.69 -7.80
N LEU A 320 -14.29 3.59 -7.86
CA LEU A 320 -15.62 3.27 -8.38
C LEU A 320 -15.62 2.87 -9.87
N LEU A 321 -14.73 3.43 -10.70
CA LEU A 321 -14.67 3.03 -12.12
C LEU A 321 -14.14 1.60 -12.34
N PRO A 322 -12.93 1.21 -11.87
CA PRO A 322 -12.46 -0.17 -12.02
C PRO A 322 -13.40 -1.16 -11.34
N ALA A 323 -13.93 -0.85 -10.15
CA ALA A 323 -14.86 -1.73 -9.44
C ALA A 323 -16.15 -2.00 -10.23
N ALA A 324 -16.78 -0.95 -10.81
CA ALA A 324 -17.98 -1.12 -11.64
C ALA A 324 -17.71 -1.95 -12.90
N LEU A 325 -16.53 -1.79 -13.54
CA LEU A 325 -16.13 -2.58 -14.70
C LEU A 325 -15.87 -4.07 -14.37
N GLN A 326 -15.53 -4.38 -13.12
CA GLN A 326 -15.48 -5.75 -12.59
C GLN A 326 -16.85 -6.31 -12.15
N GLY A 327 -17.93 -5.52 -12.30
CA GLY A 327 -19.29 -5.92 -11.91
C GLY A 327 -19.60 -5.80 -10.42
N ILE A 328 -18.78 -5.06 -9.65
CA ILE A 328 -18.99 -4.82 -8.22
C ILE A 328 -20.06 -3.74 -8.04
N ASP A 329 -20.99 -3.93 -7.09
CA ASP A 329 -22.01 -2.91 -6.78
C ASP A 329 -21.39 -1.72 -6.01
N ILE A 330 -20.93 -0.74 -6.78
CA ILE A 330 -20.36 0.51 -6.28
C ILE A 330 -21.38 1.42 -5.59
N ARG A 331 -22.69 1.24 -5.81
CA ARG A 331 -23.72 2.02 -5.10
C ARG A 331 -23.90 1.48 -3.69
N GLU A 332 -23.86 0.16 -3.51
CA GLU A 332 -23.81 -0.48 -2.19
C GLU A 332 -22.53 -0.14 -1.40
N MET A 333 -21.37 0.02 -2.06
CA MET A 333 -20.15 0.57 -1.41
C MET A 333 -20.41 1.96 -0.81
N LEU A 334 -20.96 2.88 -1.61
CA LEU A 334 -21.25 4.25 -1.17
C LEU A 334 -22.34 4.30 -0.08
N VAL A 335 -23.35 3.43 -0.16
CA VAL A 335 -24.37 3.27 0.89
C VAL A 335 -23.72 2.84 2.20
N GLY A 336 -22.94 1.75 2.22
CA GLY A 336 -22.28 1.27 3.44
C GLY A 336 -21.32 2.27 4.05
N ALA A 337 -20.56 2.97 3.20
CA ALA A 337 -19.69 4.05 3.61
C ALA A 337 -20.47 5.25 4.21
N SER A 338 -21.58 5.66 3.58
CA SER A 338 -22.44 6.73 4.10
C SER A 338 -23.16 6.35 5.40
N MET A 339 -23.47 5.06 5.61
CA MET A 339 -24.05 4.57 6.87
C MET A 339 -23.03 4.68 8.01
N MET A 340 -21.78 4.29 7.77
CA MET A 340 -20.70 4.46 8.75
C MET A 340 -20.39 5.94 9.01
N ASP A 341 -20.46 6.80 7.99
CA ASP A 341 -20.32 8.25 8.19
C ASP A 341 -21.47 8.83 9.04
N ASN A 342 -22.70 8.34 8.90
CA ASN A 342 -23.79 8.72 9.80
C ASN A 342 -23.56 8.23 11.24
N ALA A 343 -23.11 6.98 11.41
CA ALA A 343 -22.83 6.41 12.73
C ALA A 343 -21.70 7.15 13.47
N THR A 344 -20.68 7.59 12.73
CA THR A 344 -19.51 8.28 13.27
C THR A 344 -19.68 9.80 13.45
N ARG A 345 -20.89 10.32 13.21
CA ARG A 345 -21.33 11.66 13.63
C ARG A 345 -21.88 11.71 15.06
N SER A 346 -21.97 10.58 15.77
CA SER A 346 -22.31 10.60 17.20
C SER A 346 -21.24 11.35 18.00
N SER A 347 -21.65 12.34 18.79
CA SER A 347 -20.78 13.11 19.69
C SER A 347 -20.59 12.47 21.07
N VAL A 348 -21.21 11.31 21.30
CA VAL A 348 -20.95 10.44 22.46
C VAL A 348 -19.86 9.45 22.06
N LEU A 349 -18.71 9.50 22.71
CA LEU A 349 -17.54 8.67 22.39
C LEU A 349 -17.91 7.18 22.26
N LYS A 350 -18.67 6.69 23.23
CA LYS A 350 -19.06 5.28 23.38
C LYS A 350 -19.98 4.76 22.25
N ASP A 351 -20.74 5.64 21.62
CA ASP A 351 -21.65 5.32 20.52
C ASP A 351 -21.01 5.58 19.14
N ASN A 352 -19.73 5.98 19.10
CA ASN A 352 -19.02 6.32 17.87
C ASN A 352 -17.86 5.33 17.61
N PRO A 353 -17.95 4.45 16.60
CA PRO A 353 -16.96 3.39 16.40
C PRO A 353 -15.59 3.93 15.96
N ALA A 354 -15.55 5.05 15.25
CA ALA A 354 -14.29 5.71 14.89
C ALA A 354 -13.63 6.39 16.11
N ALA A 355 -14.44 6.91 17.04
CA ALA A 355 -13.92 7.45 18.30
C ALA A 355 -13.36 6.35 19.19
N LEU A 356 -14.04 5.19 19.29
CA LEU A 356 -13.54 4.01 19.99
C LEU A 356 -12.21 3.52 19.40
N LEU A 357 -12.07 3.44 18.07
CA LEU A 357 -10.78 3.12 17.44
C LEU A 357 -9.70 4.17 17.78
N ALA A 358 -9.99 5.45 17.62
CA ALA A 358 -9.04 6.53 17.93
C ALA A 358 -8.63 6.54 19.42
N LEU A 359 -9.54 6.24 20.35
CA LEU A 359 -9.25 6.08 21.77
C LEU A 359 -8.31 4.89 22.01
N CYS A 360 -8.57 3.76 21.35
CA CYS A 360 -7.75 2.56 21.47
C CYS A 360 -6.33 2.79 20.93
N TRP A 361 -6.19 3.47 19.79
CA TRP A 361 -4.90 3.85 19.23
C TRP A 361 -4.17 4.85 20.14
N TYR A 362 -4.86 5.89 20.61
CA TYR A 362 -4.27 6.89 21.52
C TYR A 362 -3.79 6.24 22.82
N TRP A 363 -4.59 5.36 23.41
CA TRP A 363 -4.17 4.58 24.58
C TRP A 363 -2.99 3.66 24.26
N ALA A 364 -3.08 2.82 23.23
CA ALA A 364 -2.06 1.82 22.93
C ALA A 364 -0.69 2.45 22.62
N CYS A 365 -0.69 3.55 21.85
CA CYS A 365 0.51 4.27 21.40
C CYS A 365 0.92 5.44 22.33
N ASP A 366 0.36 5.53 23.54
CA ASP A 366 0.60 6.59 24.54
C ASP A 366 0.39 8.04 24.02
N GLY A 367 -0.39 8.20 22.94
CA GLY A 367 -0.60 9.45 22.20
C GLY A 367 0.61 9.93 21.37
N VAL A 368 1.69 9.16 21.30
CA VAL A 368 3.00 9.56 20.73
C VAL A 368 3.61 8.54 19.78
N GLY A 369 2.83 7.55 19.31
CA GLY A 369 3.33 6.50 18.41
C GLY A 369 4.19 5.43 19.09
N SER A 370 4.07 5.22 20.41
CA SER A 370 4.94 4.30 21.17
C SER A 370 4.80 2.81 20.81
N LYS A 371 3.76 2.45 20.04
CA LYS A 371 3.48 1.11 19.55
C LYS A 371 3.04 1.13 18.09
N ASP A 372 3.46 0.12 17.35
CA ASP A 372 2.99 -0.21 16.00
C ASP A 372 1.60 -0.88 16.04
N MET A 373 0.83 -0.76 14.95
CA MET A 373 -0.46 -1.42 14.78
C MET A 373 -0.32 -2.61 13.82
N VAL A 374 -0.77 -3.79 14.24
CA VAL A 374 -0.87 -4.96 13.35
C VAL A 374 -2.33 -5.24 13.00
N ILE A 375 -2.67 -5.20 11.71
CA ILE A 375 -3.98 -5.58 11.17
C ILE A 375 -3.96 -7.05 10.77
N LEU A 376 -4.81 -7.88 11.38
CA LEU A 376 -4.90 -9.31 11.10
C LEU A 376 -6.31 -9.70 10.63
N PRO A 377 -6.59 -9.67 9.31
CA PRO A 377 -7.83 -10.21 8.78
C PRO A 377 -7.79 -11.74 8.78
N TYR A 378 -8.88 -12.36 9.24
CA TYR A 378 -9.12 -13.81 9.14
C TYR A 378 -10.10 -14.09 7.99
N LYS A 379 -9.76 -13.58 6.80
CA LYS A 379 -10.49 -13.81 5.54
C LYS A 379 -9.55 -13.50 4.38
N ASP A 380 -9.41 -14.43 3.44
CA ASP A 380 -8.45 -14.33 2.33
C ASP A 380 -8.68 -13.09 1.46
N SER A 381 -9.92 -12.75 1.11
CA SER A 381 -10.24 -11.57 0.29
C SER A 381 -9.94 -10.23 0.99
N LEU A 382 -9.71 -10.22 2.30
CA LEU A 382 -9.28 -9.01 3.03
C LEU A 382 -7.75 -8.88 3.17
N LEU A 383 -6.97 -9.76 2.51
CA LEU A 383 -5.50 -9.75 2.50
C LEU A 383 -4.88 -8.36 2.28
N LEU A 384 -5.37 -7.61 1.29
CA LEU A 384 -4.82 -6.30 0.95
C LEU A 384 -5.31 -5.15 1.85
N PHE A 385 -6.19 -5.41 2.83
CA PHE A 385 -6.69 -4.36 3.73
C PHE A 385 -5.57 -3.77 4.60
N SER A 386 -4.59 -4.57 5.03
CA SER A 386 -3.42 -4.06 5.74
C SER A 386 -2.58 -3.11 4.87
N ARG A 387 -2.37 -3.44 3.59
CA ARG A 387 -1.62 -2.63 2.61
C ARG A 387 -2.36 -1.34 2.24
N TYR A 388 -3.69 -1.36 2.18
CA TYR A 388 -4.50 -0.14 2.08
C TYR A 388 -4.37 0.74 3.33
N LEU A 389 -4.52 0.15 4.53
CA LEU A 389 -4.39 0.87 5.79
C LEU A 389 -2.98 1.39 6.07
N GLN A 390 -1.94 0.77 5.52
CA GLN A 390 -0.57 1.32 5.56
C GLN A 390 -0.52 2.73 4.98
N GLN A 391 -1.04 2.97 3.76
CA GLN A 391 -1.05 4.32 3.23
C GLN A 391 -2.03 5.22 4.00
N LEU A 392 -3.25 4.75 4.26
CA LEU A 392 -4.28 5.58 4.90
C LEU A 392 -3.84 6.09 6.29
N VAL A 393 -3.21 5.23 7.09
CA VAL A 393 -2.77 5.58 8.45
C VAL A 393 -1.39 6.23 8.43
N MET A 394 -0.38 5.63 7.79
CA MET A 394 1.01 6.10 7.92
C MET A 394 1.26 7.42 7.17
N GLU A 395 0.70 7.60 5.97
CA GLU A 395 0.85 8.87 5.22
C GLU A 395 -0.01 10.00 5.83
N SER A 396 -1.08 9.66 6.57
CA SER A 396 -1.88 10.65 7.31
C SER A 396 -1.26 11.04 8.65
N LEU A 397 -0.76 10.08 9.42
CA LEU A 397 -0.34 10.30 10.81
C LEU A 397 1.17 10.50 10.97
N GLY A 398 2.00 10.02 10.04
CA GLY A 398 3.45 10.18 10.03
C GLY A 398 3.87 11.62 9.75
N LYS A 399 4.06 12.43 10.81
CA LYS A 399 4.20 13.90 10.70
C LYS A 399 5.24 14.46 11.65
N GLU A 400 6.19 15.21 11.11
CA GLU A 400 7.27 15.84 11.88
C GLU A 400 6.75 16.97 12.78
N PHE A 401 5.79 17.77 12.31
CA PHE A 401 5.25 18.94 13.00
C PHE A 401 3.76 18.83 13.31
N ASP A 402 3.32 19.49 14.38
CA ASP A 402 1.91 19.71 14.72
C ASP A 402 1.36 21.01 14.10
N LEU A 403 0.06 21.27 14.26
CA LEU A 403 -0.64 22.43 13.73
C LEU A 403 -0.19 23.77 14.35
N ASP A 404 0.46 23.74 15.51
CA ASP A 404 1.06 24.90 16.18
C ASP A 404 2.54 25.10 15.76
N GLY A 405 3.09 24.22 14.92
CA GLY A 405 4.48 24.26 14.43
C GLY A 405 5.51 23.61 15.36
N ASN A 406 5.09 22.92 16.42
CA ASN A 406 5.98 22.17 17.31
C ASN A 406 6.46 20.88 16.63
N ARG A 407 7.73 20.51 16.82
CA ARG A 407 8.28 19.25 16.31
C ARG A 407 7.84 18.07 17.18
N VAL A 408 6.94 17.24 16.68
CA VAL A 408 6.32 16.10 17.41
C VAL A 408 6.80 14.73 16.92
N ASN A 409 7.14 14.56 15.63
CA ASN A 409 7.50 13.25 15.03
C ASN A 409 6.45 12.15 15.28
N GLN A 410 5.17 12.49 15.12
CA GLN A 410 4.03 11.61 15.35
C GLN A 410 3.91 10.54 14.26
N GLY A 411 3.27 9.42 14.57
CA GLY A 411 2.92 8.37 13.61
C GLY A 411 2.39 7.10 14.29
N ILE A 412 1.84 6.18 13.49
CA ILE A 412 1.58 4.79 13.88
C ILE A 412 2.01 3.94 12.69
N SER A 413 3.05 3.11 12.85
CA SER A 413 3.44 2.14 11.82
C SER A 413 2.36 1.08 11.67
N VAL A 414 2.03 0.68 10.44
CA VAL A 414 1.04 -0.38 10.19
C VAL A 414 1.69 -1.57 9.52
N TYR A 415 1.42 -2.75 10.08
CA TYR A 415 1.82 -4.05 9.54
C TYR A 415 0.61 -4.97 9.45
N GLY A 416 0.72 -6.08 8.72
CA GLY A 416 -0.36 -7.06 8.62
C GLY A 416 -0.35 -7.82 7.30
N ASN A 417 -0.79 -9.07 7.36
CA ASN A 417 -0.98 -9.93 6.19
C ASN A 417 -2.32 -10.67 6.33
N LYS A 418 -2.36 -11.91 6.86
CA LYS A 418 -3.63 -12.59 7.18
C LYS A 418 -3.49 -13.75 8.17
N GLY A 419 -4.55 -13.96 8.93
CA GLY A 419 -4.78 -15.17 9.72
C GLY A 419 -5.46 -16.26 8.89
N SER A 420 -5.17 -17.55 9.09
CA SER A 420 -4.21 -18.10 10.07
C SER A 420 -2.74 -18.10 9.60
N THR A 421 -2.45 -17.74 8.34
CA THR A 421 -1.09 -17.83 7.74
C THR A 421 0.01 -17.25 8.64
N ASP A 422 -0.20 -16.07 9.22
CA ASP A 422 0.82 -15.39 10.02
C ASP A 422 1.16 -16.08 11.35
N GLN A 423 0.35 -17.03 11.81
CA GLN A 423 0.66 -17.92 12.95
C GLN A 423 1.94 -18.71 12.71
N HIS A 424 2.24 -19.00 11.45
CA HIS A 424 3.45 -19.71 11.01
C HIS A 424 4.57 -18.75 10.55
N ALA A 425 4.39 -17.44 10.76
CA ALA A 425 5.37 -16.39 10.47
C ALA A 425 5.70 -15.56 11.72
N TYR A 426 5.07 -14.40 11.90
CA TYR A 426 5.48 -13.39 12.89
C TYR A 426 4.62 -13.32 14.15
N ILE A 427 3.57 -14.15 14.31
CA ILE A 427 2.81 -14.22 15.57
C ILE A 427 3.70 -14.62 16.77
N GLN A 428 4.81 -15.34 16.55
CA GLN A 428 5.82 -15.59 17.59
C GLN A 428 6.41 -14.29 18.15
N GLN A 429 6.76 -13.33 17.29
CA GLN A 429 7.16 -11.98 17.71
C GLN A 429 6.01 -11.27 18.41
N LEU A 430 4.77 -11.41 17.90
CA LEU A 430 3.61 -10.77 18.54
C LEU A 430 3.29 -11.34 19.93
N ARG A 431 3.64 -12.60 20.21
CA ARG A 431 3.39 -13.25 21.50
C ARG A 431 4.52 -13.01 22.50
N GLU A 432 5.77 -13.23 22.09
CA GLU A 432 6.92 -13.39 22.99
C GLU A 432 8.04 -12.36 22.74
N GLY A 433 7.97 -11.60 21.65
CA GLY A 433 8.91 -10.52 21.34
C GLY A 433 8.72 -9.26 22.17
N VAL A 434 9.40 -8.18 21.76
CA VAL A 434 9.30 -6.84 22.37
C VAL A 434 7.84 -6.37 22.45
N HIS A 435 7.47 -5.53 23.43
CA HIS A 435 6.09 -5.01 23.56
C HIS A 435 5.91 -3.67 22.83
N ASN A 436 6.27 -3.64 21.55
CA ASN A 436 6.19 -2.45 20.69
C ASN A 436 4.95 -2.42 19.77
N PHE A 437 3.90 -3.21 20.05
CA PHE A 437 2.72 -3.29 19.16
C PHE A 437 1.41 -3.55 19.90
N PHE A 438 0.30 -3.29 19.21
CA PHE A 438 -1.04 -3.78 19.51
C PHE A 438 -1.69 -4.37 18.24
N VAL A 439 -2.74 -5.19 18.39
CA VAL A 439 -3.33 -5.93 17.26
C VAL A 439 -4.78 -5.54 17.03
N THR A 440 -5.18 -5.33 15.79
CA THR A 440 -6.59 -5.25 15.38
C THR A 440 -6.94 -6.46 14.52
N PHE A 441 -7.76 -7.36 15.07
CA PHE A 441 -8.31 -8.49 14.32
C PHE A 441 -9.47 -8.01 13.45
N ILE A 442 -9.55 -8.48 12.19
CA ILE A 442 -10.76 -8.36 11.37
C ILE A 442 -11.40 -9.74 11.26
N GLU A 443 -12.57 -9.89 11.88
CA GLU A 443 -13.35 -11.12 11.95
C GLU A 443 -14.50 -11.07 10.93
N VAL A 444 -14.78 -12.18 10.26
CA VAL A 444 -15.90 -12.30 9.31
C VAL A 444 -16.79 -13.46 9.75
N LEU A 445 -18.03 -13.18 10.15
CA LEU A 445 -18.94 -14.17 10.75
C LEU A 445 -19.58 -15.15 9.74
N ARG A 446 -19.40 -14.92 8.44
CA ARG A 446 -19.87 -15.80 7.37
C ARG A 446 -18.71 -16.29 6.54
N ASP A 447 -18.39 -17.57 6.69
CA ASP A 447 -17.33 -18.23 5.93
C ASP A 447 -17.66 -18.39 4.45
N ARG A 448 -18.91 -18.73 4.15
CA ARG A 448 -19.40 -19.04 2.79
C ARG A 448 -20.84 -18.55 2.59
N PRO A 449 -21.30 -18.39 1.32
CA PRO A 449 -22.71 -18.23 1.02
C PRO A 449 -23.54 -19.41 1.59
N PRO A 450 -24.77 -19.18 2.09
CA PRO A 450 -25.58 -20.23 2.70
C PRO A 450 -25.75 -21.47 1.82
N GLY A 451 -25.75 -22.67 2.43
CA GLY A 451 -25.94 -23.94 1.72
C GLY A 451 -24.68 -24.45 0.99
N HIS A 452 -23.52 -23.81 1.20
CA HIS A 452 -22.21 -24.26 0.72
C HIS A 452 -21.35 -24.85 1.85
N ASP A 453 -22.03 -25.26 2.93
CA ASP A 453 -21.44 -25.78 4.16
C ASP A 453 -20.85 -27.17 3.91
N TRP A 454 -19.57 -27.35 4.24
CA TRP A 454 -18.86 -28.62 4.08
C TRP A 454 -18.14 -28.97 5.37
N GLU A 455 -18.55 -30.07 5.98
CA GLU A 455 -17.88 -30.66 7.14
C GLU A 455 -16.58 -31.35 6.71
N LEU A 456 -15.49 -31.02 7.39
CA LEU A 456 -14.22 -31.76 7.30
C LEU A 456 -14.27 -33.02 8.18
N GLU A 457 -14.85 -32.85 9.36
CA GLU A 457 -15.12 -33.90 10.36
C GLU A 457 -16.52 -33.64 10.95
N PRO A 458 -17.21 -34.62 11.56
CA PRO A 458 -18.60 -34.50 11.97
C PRO A 458 -18.89 -33.26 12.84
N GLY A 459 -19.67 -32.32 12.32
CA GLY A 459 -20.00 -31.05 12.95
C GLY A 459 -18.88 -29.99 12.98
N VAL A 460 -17.86 -30.10 12.12
CA VAL A 460 -16.74 -29.14 12.03
C VAL A 460 -16.40 -28.79 10.58
N THR A 461 -16.48 -27.50 10.23
CA THR A 461 -16.16 -26.98 8.89
C THR A 461 -14.77 -26.32 8.84
N CYS A 462 -14.33 -25.91 7.64
CA CYS A 462 -13.16 -25.02 7.50
C CYS A 462 -13.31 -23.69 8.27
N GLY A 463 -14.54 -23.19 8.42
CA GLY A 463 -14.85 -21.94 9.10
C GLY A 463 -14.62 -22.02 10.60
N ASP A 464 -15.09 -23.11 11.22
CA ASP A 464 -14.89 -23.38 12.64
C ASP A 464 -13.41 -23.43 13.03
N TYR A 465 -12.55 -24.00 12.16
CA TYR A 465 -11.10 -23.93 12.33
C TYR A 465 -10.57 -22.50 12.21
N LEU A 466 -11.01 -21.71 11.22
CA LEU A 466 -10.55 -20.34 11.01
C LEU A 466 -10.94 -19.42 12.18
N PHE A 467 -12.18 -19.55 12.67
CA PHE A 467 -12.69 -18.89 13.88
C PHE A 467 -11.91 -19.34 15.13
N GLY A 468 -11.72 -20.64 15.32
CA GLY A 468 -10.93 -21.18 16.43
C GLY A 468 -9.48 -20.67 16.43
N MET A 469 -8.88 -20.53 15.25
CA MET A 469 -7.55 -19.96 15.06
C MET A 469 -7.50 -18.46 15.40
N LEU A 470 -8.52 -17.68 15.03
CA LEU A 470 -8.64 -16.27 15.43
C LEU A 470 -8.72 -16.16 16.96
N GLN A 471 -9.72 -16.82 17.56
CA GLN A 471 -10.02 -16.69 18.98
C GLN A 471 -8.92 -17.30 19.87
N GLY A 472 -8.24 -18.34 19.38
CA GLY A 472 -7.02 -18.89 19.96
C GLY A 472 -5.87 -17.88 19.95
N THR A 473 -5.60 -17.23 18.81
CA THR A 473 -4.54 -16.20 18.69
C THR A 473 -4.84 -14.99 19.58
N ARG A 474 -6.05 -14.44 19.47
CA ARG A 474 -6.55 -13.31 20.28
C ARG A 474 -6.44 -13.58 21.78
N SER A 475 -6.55 -14.84 22.20
CA SER A 475 -6.42 -15.26 23.61
C SER A 475 -4.99 -15.58 24.03
N ALA A 476 -4.16 -16.16 23.15
CA ALA A 476 -2.73 -16.37 23.40
C ALA A 476 -1.94 -15.06 23.51
N LEU A 477 -2.34 -14.03 22.75
CA LEU A 477 -1.82 -12.66 22.83
C LEU A 477 -2.25 -11.98 24.14
N TYR A 478 -3.56 -11.97 24.44
CA TYR A 478 -4.13 -11.38 25.66
C TYR A 478 -3.60 -12.04 26.96
N ALA A 479 -3.27 -13.34 26.92
CA ALA A 479 -2.61 -14.04 28.03
C ALA A 479 -1.16 -13.55 28.28
N ASN A 480 -0.49 -13.02 27.26
CA ASN A 480 0.83 -12.37 27.34
C ASN A 480 0.73 -10.83 27.41
N ASP A 481 -0.37 -10.33 28.00
CA ASP A 481 -0.66 -8.90 28.19
C ASP A 481 -0.65 -8.03 26.92
N ARG A 482 -0.81 -8.62 25.74
CA ARG A 482 -0.87 -7.89 24.48
C ARG A 482 -2.28 -7.34 24.25
N GLU A 483 -2.35 -6.04 24.01
CA GLU A 483 -3.58 -5.30 23.79
C GLU A 483 -4.15 -5.59 22.39
N SER A 484 -5.47 -5.76 22.28
CA SER A 484 -6.12 -5.99 20.99
C SER A 484 -7.53 -5.42 20.86
N VAL A 485 -7.85 -4.99 19.63
CA VAL A 485 -9.19 -4.63 19.15
C VAL A 485 -9.70 -5.78 18.27
N THR A 486 -11.02 -5.97 18.17
CA THR A 486 -11.63 -6.85 17.17
C THR A 486 -12.74 -6.11 16.43
N VAL A 487 -12.57 -5.92 15.12
CA VAL A 487 -13.59 -5.40 14.21
C VAL A 487 -14.24 -6.60 13.54
N THR A 488 -15.53 -6.81 13.76
CA THR A 488 -16.25 -7.95 13.21
C THR A 488 -17.25 -7.47 12.16
N VAL A 489 -17.29 -8.13 11.00
CA VAL A 489 -18.32 -7.91 9.97
C VAL A 489 -19.10 -9.20 9.70
N GLN A 490 -20.38 -9.08 9.39
CA GLN A 490 -21.25 -10.24 9.15
C GLN A 490 -20.83 -11.05 7.92
N GLU A 491 -20.35 -10.38 6.87
CA GLU A 491 -19.89 -10.94 5.59
C GLU A 491 -19.02 -9.88 4.87
N VAL A 492 -18.16 -10.29 3.94
CA VAL A 492 -17.46 -9.36 3.03
C VAL A 492 -18.37 -9.08 1.83
N THR A 493 -18.86 -7.85 1.74
CA THR A 493 -19.82 -7.37 0.74
C THR A 493 -19.45 -5.94 0.33
N PRO A 494 -19.94 -5.41 -0.80
CA PRO A 494 -19.67 -4.03 -1.19
C PRO A 494 -20.04 -3.03 -0.07
N ARG A 495 -21.19 -3.24 0.58
CA ARG A 495 -21.64 -2.45 1.74
C ARG A 495 -20.68 -2.54 2.94
N SER A 496 -20.24 -3.73 3.34
CA SER A 496 -19.37 -3.88 4.52
C SER A 496 -17.93 -3.41 4.26
N VAL A 497 -17.40 -3.57 3.05
CA VAL A 497 -16.10 -2.99 2.65
C VAL A 497 -16.18 -1.46 2.60
N GLY A 498 -17.24 -0.88 2.06
CA GLY A 498 -17.48 0.57 2.10
C GLY A 498 -17.53 1.12 3.52
N ALA A 499 -18.20 0.41 4.43
CA ALA A 499 -18.22 0.75 5.85
C ALA A 499 -16.84 0.63 6.53
N LEU A 500 -16.04 -0.38 6.21
CA LEU A 500 -14.68 -0.53 6.74
C LEU A 500 -13.75 0.63 6.29
N VAL A 501 -13.80 1.02 5.01
CA VAL A 501 -13.05 2.17 4.49
C VAL A 501 -13.45 3.46 5.23
N ALA A 502 -14.76 3.73 5.34
CA ALA A 502 -15.26 4.91 6.05
C ALA A 502 -14.87 4.94 7.54
N LEU A 503 -14.93 3.80 8.23
CA LEU A 503 -14.57 3.66 9.64
C LEU A 503 -13.12 4.07 9.91
N TYR A 504 -12.18 3.56 9.11
CA TYR A 504 -10.76 3.84 9.31
C TYR A 504 -10.35 5.25 8.85
N GLU A 505 -10.94 5.78 7.77
CA GLU A 505 -10.70 7.18 7.37
C GLU A 505 -11.13 8.15 8.47
N ARG A 506 -12.29 7.91 9.09
CA ARG A 506 -12.79 8.71 10.20
C ARG A 506 -11.93 8.56 11.45
N ALA A 507 -11.51 7.33 11.79
CA ALA A 507 -10.65 7.07 12.95
C ALA A 507 -9.29 7.77 12.81
N VAL A 508 -8.72 7.80 11.60
CA VAL A 508 -7.52 8.60 11.28
C VAL A 508 -7.77 10.10 11.47
N GLY A 509 -8.89 10.63 10.96
CA GLY A 509 -9.24 12.04 11.13
C GLY A 509 -9.44 12.45 12.61
N LEU A 510 -10.10 11.61 13.41
CA LEU A 510 -10.27 11.83 14.85
C LEU A 510 -8.93 11.72 15.60
N TYR A 511 -8.14 10.67 15.37
CA TYR A 511 -6.83 10.52 16.01
C TYR A 511 -5.91 11.69 15.69
N ALA A 512 -5.85 12.13 14.43
CA ALA A 512 -5.06 13.28 14.02
C ALA A 512 -5.43 14.57 14.76
N SER A 513 -6.73 14.79 15.02
CA SER A 513 -7.19 15.91 15.84
C SER A 513 -6.79 15.75 17.32
N LEU A 514 -6.88 14.54 17.89
CA LEU A 514 -6.43 14.29 19.27
C LEU A 514 -4.93 14.58 19.46
N VAL A 515 -4.10 14.33 18.44
CA VAL A 515 -2.64 14.55 18.46
C VAL A 515 -2.19 15.83 17.75
N ASN A 516 -3.12 16.73 17.40
CA ASN A 516 -2.86 18.07 16.85
C ASN A 516 -2.15 18.13 15.47
N ILE A 517 -2.33 17.16 14.56
CA ILE A 517 -1.63 17.14 13.25
C ILE A 517 -2.57 17.30 12.05
N ASN A 518 -2.07 17.88 10.94
CA ASN A 518 -2.76 17.87 9.65
C ASN A 518 -2.69 16.46 9.03
N ALA A 519 -3.80 15.72 9.06
CA ALA A 519 -3.91 14.38 8.45
C ALA A 519 -3.76 14.38 6.92
N TYR A 520 -3.97 15.51 6.25
CA TYR A 520 -4.38 15.57 4.85
C TYR A 520 -3.29 16.06 3.89
N HIS A 521 -2.26 16.76 4.38
CA HIS A 521 -1.03 17.03 3.61
C HIS A 521 -0.08 15.82 3.57
N GLN A 522 1.04 15.92 2.85
CA GLN A 522 2.06 14.86 2.71
C GLN A 522 3.48 15.37 2.36
N PRO A 523 4.09 16.28 3.16
CA PRO A 523 5.36 16.93 2.81
C PRO A 523 6.55 15.97 2.63
N GLY A 524 6.58 14.84 3.38
CA GLY A 524 7.71 13.91 3.37
C GLY A 524 7.99 13.26 2.01
N VAL A 525 6.97 13.01 1.17
CA VAL A 525 7.18 12.38 -0.15
C VAL A 525 7.76 13.34 -1.19
N GLU A 526 7.59 14.66 -1.03
CA GLU A 526 8.15 15.65 -1.96
C GLU A 526 9.67 15.78 -1.82
N ALA A 527 10.22 15.58 -0.62
CA ALA A 527 11.66 15.53 -0.39
C ALA A 527 12.33 14.38 -1.18
N GLY A 528 11.73 13.18 -1.15
CA GLY A 528 12.21 12.02 -1.91
C GLY A 528 12.17 12.25 -3.43
N LYS A 529 11.07 12.83 -3.94
CA LYS A 529 10.94 13.20 -5.35
C LYS A 529 11.99 14.22 -5.79
N LYS A 530 12.29 15.23 -4.96
CA LYS A 530 13.34 16.22 -5.25
C LYS A 530 14.71 15.57 -5.36
N ALA A 531 15.08 14.75 -4.38
CA ALA A 531 16.37 14.03 -4.40
C ALA A 531 16.51 13.11 -5.62
N ALA A 532 15.46 12.36 -5.97
CA ALA A 532 15.45 11.54 -7.19
C ALA A 532 15.61 12.39 -8.47
N GLY A 533 14.98 13.57 -8.52
CA GLY A 533 15.17 14.54 -9.61
C GLY A 533 16.59 15.07 -9.73
N GLU A 534 17.27 15.27 -8.61
CA GLU A 534 18.68 15.71 -8.55
C GLU A 534 19.63 14.62 -9.05
N VAL A 535 19.42 13.35 -8.66
CA VAL A 535 20.16 12.19 -9.20
C VAL A 535 19.94 12.04 -10.71
N LEU A 536 18.70 12.16 -11.20
CA LEU A 536 18.40 12.11 -12.64
C LEU A 536 19.01 13.29 -13.42
N ALA A 537 19.18 14.46 -12.79
CA ALA A 537 19.87 15.59 -13.39
C ALA A 537 21.40 15.39 -13.42
N LEU A 538 21.97 14.75 -12.40
CA LEU A 538 23.38 14.35 -12.37
C LEU A 538 23.66 13.26 -13.41
N GLN A 539 22.80 12.24 -13.54
CA GLN A 539 22.94 11.19 -14.56
C GLN A 539 22.98 11.76 -15.98
N LYS A 540 22.20 12.82 -16.26
CA LYS A 540 22.26 13.52 -17.55
C LYS A 540 23.58 14.26 -17.79
N ARG A 541 24.23 14.79 -16.74
CA ARG A 541 25.58 15.38 -16.85
C ARG A 541 26.63 14.30 -17.10
N VAL A 542 26.58 13.19 -16.36
CA VAL A 542 27.48 12.04 -16.55
C VAL A 542 27.36 11.48 -17.98
N LEU A 543 26.15 11.28 -18.49
CA LEU A 543 25.92 10.86 -19.88
C LEU A 543 26.52 11.82 -20.90
N ALA A 544 26.36 13.14 -20.72
CA ALA A 544 26.93 14.14 -21.62
C ALA A 544 28.47 14.15 -21.61
N VAL A 545 29.08 14.05 -20.42
CA VAL A 545 30.53 14.00 -20.23
C VAL A 545 31.14 12.72 -20.84
N LEU A 546 30.52 11.56 -20.62
CA LEU A 546 30.97 10.30 -21.23
C LEU A 546 30.79 10.33 -22.75
N ASN A 547 29.70 10.91 -23.26
CA ASN A 547 29.50 11.09 -24.69
C ASN A 547 30.59 11.98 -25.31
N GLU A 548 30.90 13.14 -24.73
CA GLU A 548 31.95 14.05 -25.22
C GLU A 548 33.34 13.36 -25.27
N ALA A 549 33.68 12.59 -24.23
CA ALA A 549 34.92 11.83 -24.17
C ALA A 549 34.98 10.68 -25.20
N SER A 550 33.81 10.13 -25.56
CA SER A 550 33.66 9.07 -26.58
C SER A 550 33.67 9.60 -28.01
N CYS A 551 33.44 10.90 -28.22
CA CYS A 551 33.56 11.55 -29.52
C CYS A 551 35.01 11.94 -29.89
N LYS A 552 36.01 11.55 -29.08
CA LYS A 552 37.43 11.77 -29.35
C LYS A 552 38.03 10.60 -30.13
N ASP A 553 39.08 10.87 -30.92
CA ASP A 553 39.86 9.84 -31.63
C ASP A 553 41.34 9.89 -31.17
N PRO A 554 41.86 8.85 -30.49
CA PRO A 554 41.10 7.72 -29.94
C PRO A 554 40.14 8.15 -28.81
N VAL A 555 39.19 7.28 -28.48
CA VAL A 555 38.28 7.42 -27.33
C VAL A 555 39.08 7.69 -26.04
N GLU A 556 38.54 8.54 -25.17
CA GLU A 556 39.15 8.95 -23.90
C GLU A 556 38.39 8.30 -22.71
N PRO A 557 38.89 7.20 -22.11
CA PRO A 557 38.30 6.65 -20.90
C PRO A 557 38.63 7.51 -19.68
N LEU A 558 37.60 7.93 -18.94
CA LEU A 558 37.71 8.85 -17.81
C LEU A 558 37.70 8.12 -16.47
N THR A 559 38.51 8.59 -15.51
CA THR A 559 38.35 8.17 -14.10
C THR A 559 37.08 8.79 -13.47
N LEU A 560 36.68 8.28 -12.30
CA LEU A 560 35.55 8.84 -11.54
C LEU A 560 35.77 10.33 -11.19
N GLU A 561 36.99 10.70 -10.82
CA GLU A 561 37.39 12.08 -10.52
C GLU A 561 37.30 12.98 -11.75
N GLU A 562 37.72 12.49 -12.92
CA GLU A 562 37.63 13.24 -14.18
C GLU A 562 36.18 13.43 -14.63
N VAL A 563 35.31 12.43 -14.45
CA VAL A 563 33.87 12.58 -14.67
C VAL A 563 33.27 13.57 -13.68
N ALA A 564 33.66 13.53 -12.41
CA ALA A 564 33.12 14.40 -11.36
C ALA A 564 33.50 15.88 -11.56
N GLU A 565 34.75 16.16 -11.93
CA GLU A 565 35.23 17.50 -12.25
C GLU A 565 34.52 18.06 -13.50
N ARG A 566 34.39 17.26 -14.57
CA ARG A 566 33.67 17.63 -15.80
C ARG A 566 32.16 17.77 -15.60
N CYS A 567 31.57 17.05 -14.64
CA CYS A 567 30.19 17.24 -14.19
C CYS A 567 29.98 18.44 -13.26
N HIS A 568 31.08 19.12 -12.88
CA HIS A 568 31.17 20.18 -11.86
C HIS A 568 30.54 19.77 -10.53
N ALA A 569 30.81 18.53 -10.10
CA ALA A 569 30.20 17.88 -8.96
C ALA A 569 31.17 16.92 -8.23
N PRO A 570 32.35 17.39 -7.77
CA PRO A 570 33.32 16.55 -7.06
C PRO A 570 32.79 15.96 -5.75
N GLU A 571 31.92 16.70 -5.05
CA GLU A 571 31.27 16.24 -3.80
C GLU A 571 30.26 15.09 -4.05
N ASP A 572 29.73 14.97 -5.27
CA ASP A 572 28.77 13.92 -5.67
C ASP A 572 29.46 12.63 -6.16
N ILE A 573 30.78 12.47 -5.99
CA ILE A 573 31.55 11.38 -6.63
C ILE A 573 31.04 9.96 -6.32
N GLU A 574 30.49 9.72 -5.11
CA GLU A 574 29.83 8.43 -4.79
C GLU A 574 28.57 8.20 -5.64
N MET A 575 27.76 9.24 -5.84
CA MET A 575 26.56 9.18 -6.68
C MET A 575 26.91 9.05 -8.16
N ILE A 576 27.98 9.72 -8.62
CA ILE A 576 28.53 9.56 -9.98
C ILE A 576 29.00 8.12 -10.19
N TYR A 577 29.74 7.55 -9.23
CA TYR A 577 30.08 6.13 -9.24
C TYR A 577 28.83 5.23 -9.32
N LYS A 578 27.79 5.49 -8.52
CA LYS A 578 26.54 4.70 -8.55
C LYS A 578 25.74 4.84 -9.84
N ILE A 579 25.76 6.01 -10.46
CA ILE A 579 25.22 6.25 -11.79
C ILE A 579 25.97 5.42 -12.85
N ILE A 580 27.30 5.38 -12.76
CA ILE A 580 28.16 4.64 -13.70
C ILE A 580 28.03 3.12 -13.48
N GLU A 581 28.00 2.64 -12.24
CA GLU A 581 27.73 1.25 -11.86
C GLU A 581 26.39 0.77 -12.45
N HIS A 582 25.32 1.57 -12.29
CA HIS A 582 24.01 1.30 -12.88
C HIS A 582 24.04 1.34 -14.42
N MET A 583 24.70 2.33 -15.04
CA MET A 583 24.75 2.46 -16.49
C MET A 583 25.58 1.35 -17.16
N ALA A 584 26.68 0.92 -16.54
CA ALA A 584 27.51 -0.18 -17.04
C ALA A 584 26.79 -1.52 -16.91
N ALA A 585 26.03 -1.74 -15.83
CA ALA A 585 25.16 -2.92 -15.69
C ALA A 585 23.93 -2.92 -16.63
N ASN A 586 23.77 -1.89 -17.47
CA ASN A 586 22.71 -1.74 -18.47
C ASN A 586 23.30 -1.30 -19.83
N ASP A 587 24.56 -1.65 -20.12
CA ASP A 587 25.28 -1.45 -21.40
C ASP A 587 25.39 0.01 -21.92
N ARG A 588 25.07 1.00 -21.08
CA ARG A 588 25.08 2.44 -21.40
C ARG A 588 26.39 3.14 -21.05
N ALA A 589 27.31 2.45 -20.38
CA ALA A 589 28.68 2.87 -20.16
C ALA A 589 29.60 1.64 -20.27
N LEU A 590 30.79 1.80 -20.83
CA LEU A 590 31.76 0.72 -20.98
C LEU A 590 32.97 0.96 -20.08
N ILE A 591 33.38 -0.09 -19.37
CA ILE A 591 34.53 -0.09 -18.47
C ILE A 591 35.78 -0.45 -19.29
N ALA A 592 36.69 0.51 -19.45
CA ALA A 592 37.96 0.33 -20.17
C ALA A 592 39.04 -0.27 -19.26
N GLU A 593 39.08 0.15 -18.00
CA GLU A 593 40.00 -0.31 -16.97
C GLU A 593 39.27 -0.45 -15.62
N GLY A 594 39.74 -1.38 -14.78
CA GLY A 594 39.16 -1.65 -13.47
C GLY A 594 37.88 -2.47 -13.50
N ASP A 595 37.15 -2.42 -12.39
CA ASP A 595 35.85 -3.06 -12.19
C ASP A 595 35.05 -2.29 -11.12
N CYS A 596 33.72 -2.41 -11.08
CA CYS A 596 32.90 -1.68 -10.11
C CYS A 596 33.18 -2.09 -8.65
N GLY A 597 33.65 -3.32 -8.38
CA GLY A 597 34.12 -3.72 -7.05
C GLY A 597 35.40 -2.99 -6.60
N SER A 598 36.07 -2.29 -7.52
CA SER A 598 37.30 -1.52 -7.31
C SER A 598 37.18 -0.06 -7.82
N PRO A 599 36.31 0.80 -7.26
CA PRO A 599 35.98 2.11 -7.84
C PRO A 599 37.19 2.98 -8.23
N ASN A 600 38.24 2.99 -7.41
CA ASN A 600 39.45 3.79 -7.61
C ASN A 600 40.35 3.34 -8.80
N SER A 601 40.06 2.20 -9.45
CA SER A 601 40.71 1.77 -10.69
C SER A 601 39.81 1.87 -11.92
N LEU A 602 38.56 2.31 -11.75
CA LEU A 602 37.56 2.39 -12.80
C LEU A 602 37.90 3.50 -13.80
N LYS A 603 37.99 3.15 -15.08
CA LYS A 603 37.88 4.11 -16.19
C LYS A 603 36.74 3.74 -17.11
N VAL A 604 35.94 4.74 -17.49
CA VAL A 604 34.73 4.54 -18.30
C VAL A 604 34.63 5.50 -19.47
N PHE A 605 33.95 5.04 -20.51
CA PHE A 605 33.46 5.83 -21.63
C PHE A 605 32.00 5.46 -21.90
N LEU A 606 31.33 6.12 -22.85
CA LEU A 606 29.95 5.80 -23.19
C LEU A 606 29.90 4.46 -23.94
N GLY A 607 28.89 3.64 -23.66
CA GLY A 607 28.58 2.51 -24.54
C GLY A 607 28.02 2.99 -25.88
N GLU A 608 28.18 2.20 -26.93
CA GLU A 608 27.34 2.36 -28.12
C GLU A 608 25.90 2.04 -27.72
N CYS A 609 25.10 3.08 -27.49
CA CYS A 609 23.64 2.95 -27.50
C CYS A 609 23.24 2.51 -28.91
N ASN A 610 23.16 1.18 -29.12
CA ASN A 610 22.97 0.56 -30.43
C ASN A 610 21.52 0.74 -30.94
N LEU A 611 21.16 1.99 -31.23
CA LEU A 611 19.82 2.41 -31.62
C LEU A 611 19.36 1.77 -32.93
N ASP A 612 20.29 1.38 -33.80
CA ASP A 612 19.99 0.78 -35.10
C ASP A 612 19.43 -0.65 -34.98
N GLU A 613 19.69 -1.38 -33.88
CA GLU A 613 19.06 -2.69 -33.60
C GLU A 613 17.66 -2.57 -32.95
N LEU A 614 17.27 -1.36 -32.50
CA LEU A 614 15.95 -1.07 -31.91
C LEU A 614 14.91 -0.58 -32.93
N TYR A 615 15.28 -0.44 -34.21
CA TYR A 615 14.41 0.01 -35.31
C TYR A 615 14.54 -0.83 -36.59
N ALA A 616 15.00 -2.08 -36.48
CA ALA A 616 15.23 -3.03 -37.59
C ALA A 616 14.08 -4.05 -37.76
#